data_AF-A0A1Q5PHL4-F1
#
_entry.id   AF-A0A1Q5PHL4-F1
#
_cell.length_a   1.000
_cell.length_b   1.000
_cell.length_c   1.000
_cell.angle_alpha   90.00
_cell.angle_beta   90.00
_cell.angle_gamma   90.00
#
_symmetry.space_group_name_H-M   'P 1'
#
loop_
_entity.id
_entity.type
_entity.pdbx_description
1 polymer ?
#
loop_
_entity_poly.entity_id
_entity_poly.type
_entity_poly.pdbx_seq_one_letter_code
_entity_poly.pdbx_strand_id
1 'polypeptide(L)'
;MLYMRKRFTHTLKLYLLLLPLAVWGCQGNTKKDEGLAATHPELAEELARDSLTVPYSDSTSEQLYNRYRITTEEYRSSGNYSVGNLYRGRMAPLDEASHADARGFRTAIRKGMEEGVNFAGKYTVVSIGCGTGCQQHYVVDRETGKVLDKVQSSMGASYSADSRLFIVNPPDSAIDYEACNQCTPEAFVFENDKFRKLEQQNR
;
A
#
# COMPACT_ATOMS: atom_id res chain seq x y z
N MET A 1 43.24 -35.97 23.93
CA MET A 1 44.64 -35.79 23.49
C MET A 1 44.74 -34.40 22.85
N LEU A 2 45.46 -33.49 23.53
CA LEU A 2 46.00 -32.16 23.16
C LEU A 2 45.12 -31.10 22.44
N TYR A 3 44.84 -29.93 23.04
CA TYR A 3 45.66 -28.68 23.07
C TYR A 3 45.60 -27.93 21.71
N MET A 4 45.24 -26.66 21.52
CA MET A 4 45.50 -25.43 22.28
C MET A 4 44.48 -24.32 21.99
N ARG A 5 44.19 -23.58 23.06
CA ARG A 5 43.59 -22.25 23.09
C ARG A 5 44.74 -21.23 22.96
N LYS A 6 44.66 -20.26 22.04
CA LYS A 6 45.55 -19.08 22.06
C LYS A 6 44.72 -17.81 22.22
N ARG A 7 44.74 -17.30 23.45
CA ARG A 7 44.43 -15.91 23.80
C ARG A 7 45.67 -15.09 23.47
N PHE A 8 45.51 -14.00 22.73
CA PHE A 8 46.54 -12.97 22.61
C PHE A 8 46.00 -11.69 23.23
N THR A 9 46.46 -11.45 24.45
CA THR A 9 46.34 -10.19 25.18
C THR A 9 47.52 -9.30 24.79
N HIS A 10 47.27 -8.09 24.29
CA HIS A 10 48.29 -7.05 24.24
C HIS A 10 47.72 -5.65 24.52
N THR A 11 47.99 -5.20 25.75
CA THR A 11 48.58 -3.89 26.10
C THR A 11 47.95 -2.60 25.56
N LEU A 12 47.21 -1.96 26.47
CA LEU A 12 47.12 -0.53 26.77
C LEU A 12 48.29 0.33 26.22
N LYS A 13 47.97 1.37 25.43
CA LYS A 13 48.74 2.62 25.35
C LYS A 13 47.79 3.79 25.09
N LEU A 14 47.51 4.52 26.16
CA LEU A 14 46.90 5.84 26.18
C LEU A 14 47.94 6.85 25.67
N TYR A 15 47.71 7.48 24.53
CA TYR A 15 48.48 8.64 24.07
C TYR A 15 47.50 9.75 23.68
N LEU A 16 47.34 10.71 24.59
CA LEU A 16 46.80 12.04 24.35
C LEU A 16 47.83 12.83 23.54
N LEU A 17 47.54 13.13 22.28
CA LEU A 17 48.28 14.09 21.46
C LEU A 17 47.27 15.00 20.78
N LEU A 18 47.16 16.23 21.32
CA LEU A 18 46.53 17.38 20.68
C LEU A 18 47.31 17.74 19.41
N LEU A 19 46.66 17.69 18.25
CA LEU A 19 47.16 18.24 16.99
C LEU A 19 46.01 18.99 16.27
N PRO A 20 46.32 20.12 15.61
CA PRO A 20 45.42 21.24 15.37
C PRO A 20 44.39 20.98 14.26
N LEU A 21 43.23 21.62 14.41
CA LEU A 21 42.19 21.76 13.39
C LEU A 21 42.75 22.45 12.14
N ALA A 22 43.18 21.66 11.15
CA ALA A 22 43.33 22.13 9.79
C ALA A 22 41.97 22.01 9.09
N VAL A 23 41.26 23.13 8.99
CA VAL A 23 40.10 23.28 8.12
C VAL A 23 40.60 23.33 6.68
N TRP A 24 40.67 22.17 6.02
CA TRP A 24 40.70 22.13 4.57
C TRP A 24 39.26 22.21 4.07
N GLY A 25 38.91 23.40 3.59
CA GLY A 25 37.68 23.63 2.86
C GLY A 25 37.58 22.70 1.66
N CYS A 26 36.41 22.12 1.47
CA CYS A 26 36.06 21.42 0.25
C CYS A 26 36.03 22.44 -0.91
N GLN A 27 37.08 22.50 -1.73
CA GLN A 27 36.95 23.09 -3.06
C GLN A 27 36.47 22.00 -4.02
N GLY A 28 35.18 21.69 -3.90
CA GLY A 28 34.47 20.92 -4.91
C GLY A 28 34.41 21.75 -6.19
N ASN A 29 35.22 21.41 -7.17
CA ASN A 29 35.17 22.00 -8.50
C ASN A 29 33.93 21.43 -9.21
N THR A 30 32.77 22.08 -9.06
CA THR A 30 31.58 21.76 -9.83
C THR A 30 31.76 22.31 -11.24
N LYS A 31 32.11 21.42 -12.17
CA LYS A 31 31.83 21.68 -13.59
C LYS A 31 30.33 21.86 -13.70
N LYS A 32 29.90 23.06 -14.09
CA LYS A 32 28.53 23.30 -14.54
C LYS A 32 28.36 22.51 -15.83
N ASP A 33 27.70 21.36 -15.74
CA ASP A 33 27.10 20.76 -16.91
C ASP A 33 25.96 21.70 -17.33
N GLU A 34 26.24 22.53 -18.34
CA GLU A 34 25.22 23.35 -18.99
C GLU A 34 24.24 22.40 -19.68
N GLY A 35 23.20 22.03 -18.94
CA GLY A 35 22.05 21.31 -19.48
C GLY A 35 21.39 22.09 -20.60
N LEU A 36 20.65 21.36 -21.44
CA LEU A 36 19.91 21.79 -22.65
C LEU A 36 18.93 22.98 -22.45
N ALA A 37 18.86 23.57 -21.25
CA ALA A 37 18.08 24.76 -20.93
C ALA A 37 18.80 26.09 -21.28
N ALA A 38 20.11 26.08 -21.55
CA ALA A 38 20.86 27.29 -21.89
C ALA A 38 20.50 27.90 -23.25
N THR A 39 19.82 27.15 -24.13
CA THR A 39 19.48 27.63 -25.48
C THR A 39 18.17 28.40 -25.54
N HIS A 40 17.32 28.32 -24.52
CA HIS A 40 15.99 28.97 -24.48
C HIS A 40 15.78 29.66 -23.12
N PRO A 41 16.22 30.93 -22.97
CA PRO A 41 16.15 31.65 -21.70
C PRO A 41 14.72 31.87 -21.20
N GLU A 42 13.75 31.90 -22.12
CA GLU A 42 12.32 31.98 -21.80
C GLU A 42 11.82 30.72 -21.08
N LEU A 43 12.29 29.53 -21.49
CA LEU A 43 11.94 28.26 -20.83
C LEU A 43 12.63 28.13 -19.46
N ALA A 44 13.85 28.66 -19.31
CA ALA A 44 14.54 28.68 -18.02
C ALA A 44 13.86 29.64 -17.02
N GLU A 45 13.35 30.77 -17.49
CA GLU A 45 12.60 31.72 -16.67
C GLU A 45 11.19 31.22 -16.34
N GLU A 46 10.55 30.48 -17.26
CA GLU A 46 9.27 29.81 -17.03
C GLU A 46 9.41 28.67 -16.02
N LEU A 47 10.45 27.83 -16.14
CA LEU A 47 10.75 26.77 -15.16
C LEU A 47 11.17 27.34 -13.80
N ALA A 48 11.87 28.47 -13.77
CA ALA A 48 12.20 29.17 -12.52
C ALA A 48 10.96 29.81 -11.88
N ARG A 49 10.04 30.39 -12.66
CA ARG A 49 8.74 30.89 -12.17
C ARG A 49 7.83 29.77 -11.67
N ASP A 50 7.78 28.64 -12.37
CA ASP A 50 6.99 27.47 -12.00
C ASP A 50 7.55 26.79 -10.73
N SER A 51 8.88 26.85 -10.54
CA SER A 51 9.54 26.37 -9.31
C SER A 51 9.33 27.28 -8.08
N LEU A 52 8.84 28.51 -8.27
CA LEU A 52 8.63 29.49 -7.21
C LEU A 52 7.17 29.55 -6.71
N THR A 53 6.29 28.72 -7.24
CA THR A 53 4.98 28.41 -6.66
C THR A 53 4.88 26.92 -6.33
N VAL A 54 5.64 26.48 -5.33
CA VAL A 54 5.21 25.32 -4.53
C VAL A 54 4.93 25.77 -3.10
N PRO A 55 3.71 26.30 -2.87
CA PRO A 55 3.04 26.05 -1.62
C PRO A 55 1.60 25.62 -1.90
N TYR A 56 1.40 24.35 -2.24
CA TYR A 56 0.11 23.70 -2.02
C TYR A 56 0.30 22.64 -0.95
N SER A 57 0.57 23.08 0.28
CA SER A 57 0.21 22.30 1.46
C SER A 57 -1.20 22.74 1.82
N ASP A 58 -2.19 22.18 1.14
CA ASP A 58 -3.55 22.33 1.63
C ASP A 58 -3.64 21.56 2.93
N SER A 59 -3.52 22.28 4.03
CA SER A 59 -3.51 21.69 5.36
C SER A 59 -4.76 20.82 5.57
N THR A 60 -5.85 21.09 4.86
CA THR A 60 -7.07 20.28 4.89
C THR A 60 -6.88 18.94 4.19
N SER A 61 -6.32 18.88 2.99
CA SER A 61 -6.02 17.63 2.28
C SER A 61 -5.00 16.78 3.05
N GLU A 62 -3.96 17.41 3.61
CA GLU A 62 -3.00 16.73 4.49
C GLU A 62 -3.67 16.22 5.79
N GLN A 63 -4.58 17.00 6.38
CA GLN A 63 -5.38 16.58 7.54
C GLN A 63 -6.31 15.41 7.20
N LEU A 64 -6.96 15.44 6.03
CA LEU A 64 -7.85 14.37 5.55
C LEU A 64 -7.06 13.08 5.33
N TYR A 65 -5.92 13.15 4.62
CA TYR A 65 -5.02 12.02 4.45
C TYR A 65 -4.59 11.44 5.80
N ASN A 66 -4.12 12.28 6.72
CA ASN A 66 -3.68 11.83 8.04
C ASN A 66 -4.83 11.19 8.83
N ARG A 67 -6.03 11.76 8.79
CA ARG A 67 -7.22 11.17 9.41
C ARG A 67 -7.50 9.79 8.85
N TYR A 68 -7.60 9.65 7.53
CA TYR A 68 -7.88 8.36 6.91
C TYR A 68 -6.78 7.32 7.16
N ARG A 69 -5.51 7.75 7.11
CA ARG A 69 -4.37 6.89 7.44
C ARG A 69 -4.48 6.40 8.89
N ILE A 70 -4.70 7.29 9.86
CA ILE A 70 -4.82 6.92 11.28
C ILE A 70 -6.00 5.94 11.47
N THR A 71 -7.18 6.24 10.93
CA THR A 71 -8.35 5.38 11.06
C THR A 71 -8.11 3.99 10.46
N THR A 72 -7.51 3.91 9.26
CA THR A 72 -7.24 2.62 8.63
C THR A 72 -6.14 1.82 9.33
N GLU A 73 -5.12 2.48 9.88
CA GLU A 73 -4.10 1.83 10.71
C GLU A 73 -4.65 1.34 12.04
N GLU A 74 -5.60 2.06 12.66
CA GLU A 74 -6.30 1.58 13.87
C GLU A 74 -7.03 0.26 13.58
N TYR A 75 -7.74 0.16 12.45
CA TYR A 75 -8.38 -1.10 12.06
C TYR A 75 -7.37 -2.23 11.85
N ARG A 76 -6.28 -1.98 11.12
CA ARG A 76 -5.24 -2.98 10.83
C ARG A 76 -4.55 -3.47 12.10
N SER A 77 -4.24 -2.57 13.02
CA SER A 77 -3.50 -2.88 14.24
C SER A 77 -4.36 -3.41 15.39
N SER A 78 -5.70 -3.28 15.31
CA SER A 78 -6.60 -3.71 16.39
C SER A 78 -6.59 -5.21 16.71
N GLY A 79 -6.21 -6.06 15.76
CA GLY A 79 -6.31 -7.53 15.89
C GLY A 79 -7.74 -8.08 15.82
N ASN A 80 -8.77 -7.24 15.79
CA ASN A 80 -10.19 -7.64 15.82
C ASN A 80 -10.62 -8.42 14.56
N TYR A 81 -9.85 -8.33 13.48
CA TYR A 81 -10.19 -8.91 12.18
C TYR A 81 -9.30 -10.10 11.79
N SER A 82 -8.36 -10.50 12.65
CA SER A 82 -7.41 -11.57 12.37
C SER A 82 -8.09 -12.95 12.22
N VAL A 83 -7.53 -13.77 11.35
CA VAL A 83 -7.94 -15.16 11.09
C VAL A 83 -6.78 -16.09 11.41
N GLY A 84 -7.03 -17.12 12.22
CA GLY A 84 -5.97 -18.02 12.70
C GLY A 84 -5.61 -19.17 11.75
N ASN A 85 -6.49 -19.54 10.82
CA ASN A 85 -6.30 -20.71 9.97
C ASN A 85 -6.46 -20.38 8.48
N LEU A 86 -5.53 -20.88 7.68
CA LEU A 86 -5.59 -20.81 6.22
C LEU A 86 -6.14 -22.12 5.64
N TYR A 87 -7.07 -22.01 4.70
CA TYR A 87 -7.61 -23.12 3.91
C TYR A 87 -6.53 -23.70 3.00
N ARG A 88 -6.25 -24.99 3.17
CA ARG A 88 -5.22 -25.73 2.42
C ARG A 88 -5.80 -26.80 1.49
N GLY A 89 -7.12 -26.85 1.36
CA GLY A 89 -7.80 -27.79 0.48
C GLY A 89 -7.64 -27.41 -1.00
N ARG A 90 -8.15 -28.30 -1.86
CA ARG A 90 -8.15 -28.06 -3.31
C ARG A 90 -9.17 -26.98 -3.65
N MET A 91 -8.79 -26.08 -4.55
CA MET A 91 -9.71 -25.11 -5.13
C MET A 91 -10.83 -25.80 -5.91
N ALA A 92 -12.07 -25.53 -5.52
CA ALA A 92 -13.26 -25.94 -6.26
C ALA A 92 -13.39 -25.17 -7.58
N PRO A 93 -14.03 -25.77 -8.61
CA PRO A 93 -14.35 -25.05 -9.84
C PRO A 93 -15.33 -23.91 -9.56
N LEU A 94 -15.22 -22.81 -10.31
CA LEU A 94 -16.15 -21.68 -10.22
C LEU A 94 -17.61 -22.13 -10.39
N ASP A 95 -18.44 -21.80 -9.40
CA ASP A 95 -19.90 -21.91 -9.47
C ASP A 95 -20.46 -20.64 -10.14
N GLU A 96 -20.70 -20.70 -11.45
CA GLU A 96 -21.22 -19.57 -12.22
C GLU A 96 -22.68 -19.20 -11.90
N ALA A 97 -23.42 -20.05 -11.15
CA ALA A 97 -24.80 -19.78 -10.76
C ALA A 97 -24.89 -19.05 -9.40
N SER A 98 -23.79 -19.00 -8.64
CA SER A 98 -23.76 -18.45 -7.28
C SER A 98 -23.94 -16.93 -7.21
N HIS A 99 -23.63 -16.20 -8.28
CA HIS A 99 -23.72 -14.74 -8.32
C HIS A 99 -24.07 -14.25 -9.73
N ALA A 100 -24.88 -13.19 -9.84
CA ALA A 100 -25.39 -12.67 -11.12
C ALA A 100 -24.27 -12.34 -12.12
N ASP A 101 -23.17 -11.78 -11.63
CA ASP A 101 -22.01 -11.40 -12.45
C ASP A 101 -21.09 -12.57 -12.85
N ALA A 102 -21.20 -13.73 -12.17
CA ALA A 102 -20.19 -14.78 -12.27
C ALA A 102 -20.08 -15.34 -13.70
N ARG A 103 -21.21 -15.52 -14.40
CA ARG A 103 -21.22 -15.97 -15.80
C ARG A 103 -20.60 -14.94 -16.76
N GLY A 104 -20.85 -13.65 -16.51
CA GLY A 104 -20.34 -12.54 -17.33
C GLY A 104 -18.83 -12.41 -17.24
N PHE A 105 -18.27 -12.60 -16.04
CA PHE A 105 -16.84 -12.49 -15.78
C PHE A 105 -16.12 -13.83 -15.58
N ARG A 106 -16.75 -14.96 -15.96
CA ARG A 106 -16.27 -16.32 -15.65
C ARG A 106 -14.80 -16.58 -15.96
N THR A 107 -14.29 -16.03 -17.07
CA THR A 107 -12.89 -16.20 -17.47
C THR A 107 -11.94 -15.44 -16.54
N ALA A 108 -12.27 -14.18 -16.23
CA ALA A 108 -11.48 -13.34 -15.34
C ALA A 108 -11.52 -13.90 -13.90
N ILE A 109 -12.69 -14.33 -13.42
CA ILE A 109 -12.84 -14.95 -12.11
C ILE A 109 -12.04 -16.24 -12.02
N ARG A 110 -12.17 -17.17 -12.98
CA ARG A 110 -11.38 -18.41 -12.98
C ARG A 110 -9.88 -18.15 -12.95
N LYS A 111 -9.40 -17.19 -13.74
CA LYS A 111 -7.98 -16.81 -13.74
C LYS A 111 -7.55 -16.22 -12.39
N GLY A 112 -8.34 -15.32 -11.83
CA GLY A 112 -8.03 -14.72 -10.52
C GLY A 112 -8.04 -15.74 -9.37
N MET A 113 -8.90 -16.77 -9.44
CA MET A 113 -8.92 -17.85 -8.46
C MET A 113 -7.58 -18.62 -8.35
N GLU A 114 -6.74 -18.58 -9.41
CA GLU A 114 -5.41 -19.22 -9.43
C GLU A 114 -4.42 -18.57 -8.43
N GLU A 115 -4.70 -17.35 -7.95
CA GLU A 115 -3.83 -16.61 -7.02
C GLU A 115 -3.66 -17.27 -5.66
N GLY A 116 -4.55 -18.18 -5.25
CA GLY A 116 -4.48 -18.77 -3.93
C GLY A 116 -5.51 -18.22 -2.95
N VAL A 117 -5.40 -18.63 -1.69
CA VAL A 117 -6.04 -17.88 -0.59
C VAL A 117 -5.27 -16.58 -0.44
N ASN A 118 -5.91 -15.46 -0.74
CA ASN A 118 -5.34 -14.12 -0.57
C ASN A 118 -6.19 -13.26 0.40
N PHE A 119 -7.31 -13.79 0.91
CA PHE A 119 -8.20 -13.06 1.80
C PHE A 119 -8.87 -13.93 2.88
N ALA A 120 -8.97 -13.41 4.10
CA ALA A 120 -9.83 -13.92 5.17
C ALA A 120 -9.75 -15.44 5.43
N GLY A 121 -8.54 -15.99 5.34
CA GLY A 121 -8.18 -17.37 5.63
C GLY A 121 -8.65 -18.41 4.62
N LYS A 122 -9.74 -18.16 3.91
CA LYS A 122 -10.38 -19.15 3.03
C LYS A 122 -10.61 -18.64 1.62
N TYR A 123 -10.59 -17.34 1.38
CA TYR A 123 -11.16 -16.77 0.18
C TYR A 123 -10.09 -16.31 -0.81
N THR A 124 -10.51 -16.22 -2.07
CA THR A 124 -9.78 -15.49 -3.11
C THR A 124 -10.55 -14.26 -3.50
N VAL A 125 -9.94 -13.10 -3.34
CA VAL A 125 -10.41 -11.85 -3.91
C VAL A 125 -9.94 -11.79 -5.36
N VAL A 126 -10.87 -11.55 -6.27
CA VAL A 126 -10.59 -11.31 -7.69
C VAL A 126 -11.03 -9.91 -8.06
N SER A 127 -10.09 -9.10 -8.55
CA SER A 127 -10.33 -7.70 -8.91
C SER A 127 -10.50 -7.55 -10.43
N ILE A 128 -11.59 -6.93 -10.86
CA ILE A 128 -11.96 -6.79 -12.28
C ILE A 128 -12.34 -5.34 -12.55
N GLY A 129 -11.76 -4.73 -13.58
CA GLY A 129 -12.14 -3.38 -14.02
C GLY A 129 -13.62 -3.33 -14.46
N CYS A 130 -14.36 -2.31 -14.00
CA CYS A 130 -15.78 -2.15 -14.31
C CYS A 130 -16.08 -0.98 -15.28
N GLY A 131 -15.03 -0.26 -15.69
CA GLY A 131 -15.08 0.95 -16.51
C GLY A 131 -13.90 1.86 -16.17
N THR A 132 -13.91 3.08 -16.68
CA THR A 132 -12.87 4.08 -16.39
C THR A 132 -12.87 4.42 -14.90
N GLY A 133 -11.73 4.20 -14.23
CA GLY A 133 -11.55 4.53 -12.82
C GLY A 133 -12.37 3.69 -11.84
N CYS A 134 -12.77 2.47 -12.23
CA CYS A 134 -13.54 1.57 -11.37
C CYS A 134 -12.99 0.14 -11.37
N GLN A 135 -12.96 -0.48 -10.19
CA GLN A 135 -12.71 -1.91 -10.01
C GLN A 135 -13.79 -2.56 -9.13
N GLN A 136 -14.25 -3.76 -9.50
CA GLN A 136 -15.05 -4.64 -8.66
C GLN A 136 -14.13 -5.69 -8.03
N HIS A 137 -14.28 -5.92 -6.72
CA HIS A 137 -13.54 -6.93 -5.97
C HIS A 137 -14.51 -8.02 -5.52
N TYR A 138 -14.43 -9.18 -6.17
CA TYR A 138 -15.28 -10.34 -5.87
C TYR A 138 -14.61 -11.24 -4.85
N VAL A 139 -15.37 -11.71 -3.85
CA VAL A 139 -14.89 -12.71 -2.88
C VAL A 139 -15.37 -14.09 -3.31
N VAL A 140 -14.44 -15.00 -3.59
CA VAL A 140 -14.72 -16.37 -3.99
C VAL A 140 -14.35 -17.33 -2.86
N ASP A 141 -15.29 -18.17 -2.44
CA ASP A 141 -15.02 -19.27 -1.52
C ASP A 141 -14.22 -20.37 -2.23
N ARG A 142 -13.01 -20.66 -1.73
CA ARG A 142 -12.11 -21.65 -2.32
C ARG A 142 -12.61 -23.09 -2.21
N GLU A 143 -13.38 -23.40 -1.18
CA GLU A 143 -13.90 -24.74 -0.92
C GLU A 143 -15.12 -25.05 -1.79
N THR A 144 -15.97 -24.06 -2.04
CA THR A 144 -17.23 -24.26 -2.77
C THR A 144 -17.22 -23.72 -4.19
N GLY A 145 -16.28 -22.82 -4.52
CA GLY A 145 -16.22 -22.13 -5.81
C GLY A 145 -17.27 -21.03 -5.98
N LYS A 146 -18.03 -20.72 -4.93
CA LYS A 146 -19.09 -19.70 -4.95
C LYS A 146 -18.51 -18.31 -4.89
N VAL A 147 -19.05 -17.41 -5.70
CA VAL A 147 -18.87 -15.96 -5.57
C VAL A 147 -19.88 -15.49 -4.54
N LEU A 148 -19.39 -14.97 -3.40
CA LEU A 148 -20.22 -14.68 -2.23
C LEU A 148 -20.74 -13.25 -2.22
N ASP A 149 -19.83 -12.29 -2.41
CA ASP A 149 -20.14 -10.87 -2.39
C ASP A 149 -19.10 -10.09 -3.20
N LYS A 150 -19.37 -8.81 -3.42
CA LYS A 150 -18.45 -7.88 -4.07
C LYS A 150 -18.50 -6.49 -3.46
N VAL A 151 -17.39 -5.76 -3.59
CA VAL A 151 -17.31 -4.33 -3.28
C VAL A 151 -16.61 -3.60 -4.43
N GLN A 152 -16.98 -2.34 -4.66
CA GLN A 152 -16.38 -1.50 -5.69
C GLN A 152 -15.37 -0.53 -5.08
N SER A 153 -14.30 -0.24 -5.82
CA SER A 153 -13.37 0.84 -5.54
C SER A 153 -13.11 1.67 -6.80
N SER A 154 -12.50 2.84 -6.62
CA SER A 154 -11.90 3.65 -7.68
C SER A 154 -10.38 3.62 -7.64
N MET A 155 -9.82 3.48 -6.43
CA MET A 155 -8.38 3.47 -6.16
C MET A 155 -7.86 2.12 -5.64
N GLY A 156 -8.52 1.03 -6.04
CA GLY A 156 -8.13 -0.31 -5.66
C GLY A 156 -8.49 -0.67 -4.22
N ALA A 157 -7.85 -1.72 -3.71
CA ALA A 157 -8.16 -2.28 -2.40
C ALA A 157 -6.92 -2.80 -1.67
N SER A 158 -7.00 -2.80 -0.34
CA SER A 158 -6.02 -3.35 0.59
C SER A 158 -6.70 -4.40 1.45
N TYR A 159 -6.18 -5.63 1.40
CA TYR A 159 -6.67 -6.80 2.13
C TYR A 159 -5.53 -7.81 2.29
N SER A 160 -5.69 -8.79 3.18
CA SER A 160 -4.69 -9.83 3.42
C SER A 160 -5.30 -11.20 3.68
N ALA A 161 -4.50 -12.25 3.47
CA ALA A 161 -4.92 -13.64 3.64
C ALA A 161 -5.29 -14.00 5.08
N ASP A 162 -4.81 -13.24 6.06
CA ASP A 162 -4.96 -13.49 7.50
C ASP A 162 -5.93 -12.50 8.16
N SER A 163 -6.67 -11.70 7.39
CA SER A 163 -7.60 -10.71 7.92
C SER A 163 -8.92 -10.71 7.17
N ARG A 164 -10.00 -10.48 7.91
CA ARG A 164 -11.35 -10.22 7.36
C ARG A 164 -11.59 -8.74 7.07
N LEU A 165 -10.62 -7.88 7.36
CA LEU A 165 -10.64 -6.46 7.02
C LEU A 165 -10.38 -6.28 5.53
N PHE A 166 -11.24 -5.50 4.88
CA PHE A 166 -11.11 -5.13 3.49
C PHE A 166 -11.25 -3.62 3.36
N ILE A 167 -10.25 -2.94 2.82
CA ILE A 167 -10.26 -1.48 2.66
C ILE A 167 -10.29 -1.17 1.18
N VAL A 168 -11.33 -0.49 0.71
CA VAL A 168 -11.37 0.09 -0.64
C VAL A 168 -10.85 1.52 -0.60
N ASN A 169 -10.24 1.94 -1.70
CA ASN A 169 -9.59 3.24 -1.84
C ASN A 169 -8.62 3.51 -0.68
N PRO A 170 -7.61 2.65 -0.43
CA PRO A 170 -6.69 2.85 0.69
C PRO A 170 -6.05 4.25 0.65
N PRO A 171 -5.73 4.85 1.81
CA PRO A 171 -5.18 6.21 1.85
C PRO A 171 -3.89 6.35 1.06
N ASP A 172 -3.80 7.40 0.24
CA ASP A 172 -2.65 7.75 -0.59
C ASP A 172 -2.43 9.26 -0.49
N SER A 173 -1.20 9.67 -0.14
CA SER A 173 -0.84 11.09 0.04
C SER A 173 -0.82 11.86 -1.29
N ALA A 174 -0.82 11.17 -2.43
CA ALA A 174 -0.90 11.79 -3.74
C ALA A 174 -2.32 12.20 -4.15
N ILE A 175 -3.35 11.80 -3.38
CA ILE A 175 -4.75 12.09 -3.68
C ILE A 175 -5.16 13.42 -3.04
N ASP A 176 -5.71 14.31 -3.85
CA ASP A 176 -6.52 15.42 -3.35
C ASP A 176 -7.93 14.91 -3.01
N TYR A 177 -8.15 14.69 -1.71
CA TYR A 177 -9.42 14.18 -1.19
C TYR A 177 -10.57 15.19 -1.24
N GLU A 178 -10.28 16.48 -1.38
CA GLU A 178 -11.32 17.49 -1.57
C GLU A 178 -11.82 17.50 -3.02
N ALA A 179 -10.92 17.26 -3.97
CA ALA A 179 -11.28 17.16 -5.38
C ALA A 179 -11.85 15.79 -5.78
N CYS A 180 -11.45 14.70 -5.09
CA CYS A 180 -11.87 13.34 -5.45
C CYS A 180 -12.91 12.73 -4.50
N ASN A 181 -14.19 13.02 -4.76
CA ASN A 181 -15.31 12.48 -3.97
C ASN A 181 -15.39 10.94 -3.93
N GLN A 182 -14.86 10.26 -4.95
CA GLN A 182 -14.90 8.80 -5.08
C GLN A 182 -13.63 8.09 -4.58
N CYS A 183 -12.65 8.85 -4.08
CA CYS A 183 -11.39 8.32 -3.55
C CYS A 183 -11.44 8.09 -2.02
N THR A 184 -12.56 8.39 -1.37
CA THR A 184 -12.68 8.27 0.10
C THR A 184 -12.43 6.82 0.54
N PRO A 185 -11.50 6.59 1.49
CA PRO A 185 -11.25 5.26 2.03
C PRO A 185 -12.45 4.71 2.81
N GLU A 186 -12.87 3.50 2.49
CA GLU A 186 -13.95 2.80 3.20
C GLU A 186 -13.45 1.44 3.68
N ALA A 187 -13.70 1.13 4.95
CA ALA A 187 -13.33 -0.13 5.55
C ALA A 187 -14.56 -1.03 5.70
N PHE A 188 -14.38 -2.31 5.41
CA PHE A 188 -15.39 -3.35 5.53
C PHE A 188 -14.80 -4.50 6.33
N VAL A 189 -15.67 -5.23 7.02
CA VAL A 189 -15.37 -6.56 7.53
C VAL A 189 -16.19 -7.57 6.76
N PHE A 190 -15.54 -8.67 6.35
CA PHE A 190 -16.19 -9.77 5.68
C PHE A 190 -16.61 -10.84 6.69
N GLU A 191 -17.91 -10.97 6.92
CA GLU A 191 -18.49 -11.92 7.88
C GLU A 191 -19.81 -12.46 7.35
N ASN A 192 -20.12 -13.72 7.65
CA ASN A 192 -21.36 -14.36 7.19
C ASN A 192 -21.54 -14.24 5.67
N ASP A 193 -20.45 -14.47 4.94
CA ASP A 193 -20.37 -14.42 3.48
C ASP A 193 -20.76 -13.07 2.86
N LYS A 194 -20.69 -11.98 3.62
CA LYS A 194 -21.02 -10.62 3.16
C LYS A 194 -20.04 -9.56 3.67
N PHE A 195 -19.88 -8.50 2.89
CA PHE A 195 -19.25 -7.27 3.33
C PHE A 195 -20.20 -6.48 4.22
N ARG A 196 -19.71 -6.11 5.41
CA ARG A 196 -20.35 -5.15 6.30
C ARG A 196 -19.43 -3.94 6.46
N LYS A 197 -19.92 -2.77 6.08
CA LYS A 197 -19.18 -1.51 6.25
C LYS A 197 -18.90 -1.24 7.73
N LEU A 198 -17.70 -0.77 8.02
CA LEU A 198 -17.29 -0.30 9.33
C LEU A 198 -17.52 1.21 9.40
N GLU A 199 -18.21 1.66 10.44
CA GLU A 199 -18.46 3.07 10.67
C GLU A 199 -17.14 3.81 10.91
N GLN A 200 -16.86 4.88 10.16
CA GLN A 200 -15.74 5.75 10.49
C GLN A 200 -16.03 6.41 11.84
N GLN A 201 -15.17 6.18 12.81
CA GLN A 201 -15.28 6.87 14.09
C GLN A 201 -14.99 8.36 13.86
N ASN A 202 -16.05 9.17 13.84
CA ASN A 202 -15.94 10.63 13.92
C ASN A 202 -15.51 10.97 15.35
N ARG A 203 -14.21 10.90 15.64
CA ARG A 203 -13.61 11.46 16.86
C ARG A 203 -12.91 12.77 16.53
#